data_AF-A0A7C2A3G0-F1
#
_entry.id   AF-A0A7C2A3G0-F1
#
_cell.length_a   1.000
_cell.length_b   1.000
_cell.length_c   1.000
_cell.angle_alpha   90.00
_cell.angle_beta   90.00
_cell.angle_gamma   90.00
#
_symmetry.space_group_name_H-M   'P 1'
#
loop_
_entity.id
_entity.type
_entity.pdbx_description
1 polymer ?
#
loop_
_entity_poly.entity_id
_entity_poly.type
_entity_poly.pdbx_seq_one_letter_code
_entity_poly.pdbx_strand_id
1 'polypeptide(L)' 'PEKLDEVITIVPPKVTENIVRLCKELGIKKVWMQPGSESEDAVRYCKENGIDVMYNACFVVDGLEETI' A
#
# COMPACT_ATOMS: atom_id res chain seq x y z
N PRO A 1 7.82 6.99 -19.92
CA PRO A 1 7.72 6.16 -18.70
C PRO A 1 6.28 6.19 -18.19
N GLU A 2 5.62 5.03 -18.12
CA GLU A 2 4.31 4.94 -17.45
C GLU A 2 4.50 5.22 -15.96
N LYS A 3 3.58 6.00 -15.42
CA LYS A 3 3.60 6.41 -14.01
C LYS A 3 2.96 5.28 -13.22
N LEU A 4 3.67 4.70 -12.25
CA LEU A 4 3.06 3.75 -11.33
C LEU A 4 2.05 4.48 -10.46
N ASP A 5 0.78 4.09 -10.56
CA ASP A 5 -0.30 4.73 -9.83
C ASP A 5 -0.44 4.18 -8.40
N GLU A 6 -0.11 2.90 -8.18
CA GLU A 6 -0.36 2.19 -6.93
C GLU A 6 0.56 0.97 -6.74
N VAL A 7 0.84 0.61 -5.48
CA VAL A 7 1.54 -0.62 -5.10
C VAL A 7 0.67 -1.43 -4.16
N ILE A 8 0.45 -2.71 -4.48
CA ILE A 8 -0.27 -3.66 -3.62
C ILE A 8 0.75 -4.61 -2.97
N THR A 9 0.76 -4.73 -1.65
CA THR A 9 1.64 -5.63 -0.92
C THR A 9 0.93 -6.91 -0.50
N ILE A 10 1.54 -8.06 -0.82
CA ILE A 10 1.14 -9.41 -0.36
C ILE A 10 2.39 -10.14 0.12
N VAL A 11 3.13 -9.48 1.01
CA VAL A 11 4.43 -9.91 1.55
C VAL A 11 4.44 -9.74 3.07
N PRO A 12 5.37 -10.36 3.80
CA PRO A 12 5.44 -10.18 5.25
C PRO A 12 5.56 -8.69 5.65
N PRO A 13 5.01 -8.29 6.81
CA PRO A 13 4.99 -6.88 7.25
C PRO A 13 6.36 -6.19 7.22
N LYS A 14 7.43 -6.93 7.54
CA LYS A 14 8.79 -6.39 7.52
C LYS A 14 9.27 -5.99 6.13
N VAL A 15 8.79 -6.68 5.08
CA VAL A 15 9.08 -6.34 3.69
C VAL A 15 8.26 -5.12 3.27
N THR A 16 6.99 -5.05 3.68
CA THR A 16 6.11 -3.89 3.45
C THR A 16 6.73 -2.59 3.97
N GLU A 17 7.34 -2.59 5.16
CA GLU A 17 8.06 -1.43 5.69
C GLU A 17 9.16 -0.90 4.75
N ASN A 18 9.85 -1.79 4.03
CA ASN A 18 10.88 -1.38 3.07
C ASN A 18 10.24 -0.86 1.78
N ILE A 19 9.16 -1.49 1.33
CA ILE A 19 8.42 -1.10 0.14
C ILE A 19 7.84 0.31 0.28
N VAL A 20 7.27 0.69 1.43
CA VAL A 20 6.70 2.03 1.61
C VAL A 20 7.74 3.15 1.55
N ARG A 21 9.00 2.87 1.96
CA ARG A 21 10.13 3.80 1.81
C ARG A 21 10.52 3.95 0.34
N LEU A 22 10.58 2.84 -0.39
CA LEU A 22 10.83 2.87 -1.83
C LEU A 22 9.71 3.62 -2.58
N CYS A 23 8.45 3.45 -2.17
CA CYS A 23 7.33 4.20 -2.74
C CYS A 23 7.54 5.71 -2.58
N LYS A 24 8.01 6.16 -1.41
CA LYS A 24 8.34 7.57 -1.17
C LYS A 24 9.44 8.09 -2.11
N GLU A 25 10.52 7.33 -2.26
CA GLU A 25 11.65 7.67 -3.13
C GLU A 25 11.24 7.76 -4.60
N LEU A 26 10.36 6.87 -5.05
CA LEU A 26 9.85 6.81 -6.43
C LEU A 26 8.67 7.76 -6.68
N GLY A 27 8.18 8.46 -5.66
CA GLY A 27 7.03 9.36 -5.76
C GLY A 27 5.69 8.65 -5.97
N ILE A 28 5.60 7.37 -5.63
CA ILE A 28 4.36 6.58 -5.63
C ILE A 28 3.53 7.03 -4.42
N LYS A 29 2.26 7.35 -4.68
CA LYS A 29 1.39 7.99 -3.68
C LYS A 29 0.30 7.10 -3.11
N LYS A 30 0.15 5.86 -3.60
CA LYS A 30 -0.88 4.94 -3.15
C LYS A 30 -0.28 3.57 -2.83
N VAL A 31 -0.63 3.03 -1.67
CA VAL A 31 -0.23 1.70 -1.22
C VAL A 31 -1.44 0.96 -0.65
N TRP A 32 -1.69 -0.25 -1.14
CA TRP A 32 -2.69 -1.16 -0.56
C TRP A 32 -2.00 -2.36 0.09
N MET A 33 -2.12 -2.45 1.41
CA MET A 33 -1.65 -3.58 2.19
C MET A 33 -2.76 -4.63 2.29
N GLN A 34 -2.61 -5.76 1.58
CA GLN A 34 -3.53 -6.89 1.76
C GLN A 34 -3.46 -7.43 3.20
N PRO A 35 -4.53 -8.08 3.70
CA PRO A 35 -4.57 -8.61 5.06
C PRO A 35 -3.35 -9.49 5.37
N GLY A 36 -2.66 -9.18 6.46
CA GLY A 36 -1.42 -9.85 6.89
C GLY A 36 -0.14 -9.27 6.30
N SER A 37 -0.21 -8.25 5.44
CA SER A 37 0.98 -7.54 4.93
C SER A 37 1.22 -6.19 5.61
N GLU A 38 0.24 -5.69 6.38
CA GLU A 38 0.31 -4.43 7.09
C GLU A 38 1.22 -4.48 8.32
N SER A 39 1.81 -3.34 8.67
CA SER A 39 2.38 -3.09 9.99
C SER A 39 2.00 -1.69 10.47
N GLU A 40 1.92 -1.50 11.79
CA GLU A 40 1.68 -0.18 12.37
C GLU A 40 2.73 0.85 11.91
N ASP A 41 3.98 0.41 11.75
CA ASP A 41 5.10 1.23 11.28
C ASP A 41 4.93 1.62 9.81
N ALA A 42 4.53 0.70 8.94
CA ALA A 42 4.30 0.99 7.54
C ALA A 42 3.10 1.93 7.34
N VAL A 43 2.00 1.69 8.07
CA VAL A 43 0.81 2.56 8.04
C VAL A 43 1.14 3.97 8.53
N ARG A 44 1.87 4.09 9.65
CA ARG A 44 2.30 5.38 10.19
C ARG A 44 3.21 6.11 9.21
N TYR A 45 4.21 5.43 8.66
CA TYR A 45 5.13 6.00 7.68
C TYR A 45 4.40 6.54 6.45
N CYS A 46 3.43 5.79 5.90
CA CYS A 46 2.62 6.25 4.78
C CYS A 46 1.89 7.56 5.10
N LYS A 47 1.19 7.62 6.25
CA LYS A 47 0.43 8.80 6.69
C LYS A 47 1.32 10.03 6.87
N GLU A 48 2.47 9.87 7.53
CA GLU A 48 3.43 10.97 7.75
C GLU A 48 4.06 11.49 6.45
N ASN A 49 4.13 10.66 5.41
CA ASN A 49 4.79 10.99 4.15
C ASN A 49 3.84 11.37 3.01
N GLY A 50 2.53 11.47 3.29
CA GLY A 50 1.50 11.81 2.31
C GLY A 50 1.28 10.71 1.26
N ILE A 51 1.47 9.45 1.66
CA ILE A 51 1.13 8.26 0.87
C ILE A 51 -0.24 7.80 1.35
N ASP A 52 -1.19 7.77 0.43
CA ASP A 52 -2.52 7.21 0.66
C ASP A 52 -2.38 5.70 0.89
N VAL A 53 -2.96 5.21 1.99
CA VAL A 53 -2.76 3.83 2.44
C VAL A 53 -4.08 3.16 2.76
N MET A 54 -4.33 2.03 2.08
CA MET A 54 -5.43 1.13 2.36
C MET A 54 -4.91 -0.13 3.04
N TYR A 55 -5.58 -0.57 4.11
CA TYR A 55 -5.25 -1.76 4.88
C TYR A 55 -6.53 -2.29 5.55
N ASN A 56 -6.52 -3.54 6.02
CA ASN A 56 -7.73 -4.25 6.47
C ASN A 56 -8.80 -4.43 5.39
N ALA A 57 -8.40 -4.37 4.11
CA ALA A 57 -9.25 -4.57 2.95
C ALA A 57 -8.60 -5.59 2.00
N CYS A 58 -9.38 -6.51 1.46
CA CYS A 58 -8.97 -7.48 0.45
C CYS A 58 -9.24 -6.92 -0.95
N PHE A 59 -8.23 -6.95 -1.82
CA PHE A 59 -8.35 -6.39 -3.17
C PHE A 59 -9.40 -7.13 -4.01
N VAL A 60 -9.48 -8.45 -3.85
CA VAL A 60 -10.40 -9.31 -4.61
C VAL A 60 -11.85 -9.09 -4.19
N VAL A 61 -12.09 -8.77 -2.92
CA VAL A 61 -13.45 -8.55 -2.40
C VAL A 61 -13.82 -7.08 -2.51
N ASP A 62 -13.02 -6.19 -1.92
CA ASP A 62 -13.34 -4.77 -1.77
C ASP A 62 -12.99 -3.94 -3.03
N GLY A 63 -11.98 -4.37 -3.80
CA GLY A 63 -11.51 -3.65 -4.99
C GLY A 63 -12.30 -3.94 -6.27
N LEU A 64 -13.10 -5.02 -6.28
CA LEU A 64 -13.92 -5.41 -7.43
C LEU A 64 -15.40 -5.00 -7.28
N GLU A 65 -15.81 -4.43 -6.15
CA GLU A 65 -17.18 -3.95 -5.94
C GLU A 65 -17.51 -2.64 -6.66
N GLU A 66 -16.53 -1.94 -7.27
CA GLU A 66 -16.80 -0.74 -8.08
C GLU A 66 -17.46 -1.02 -9.46
N THR A 67 -18.04 -2.19 -9.70
CA THR A 67 -18.71 -2.49 -11.00
C THR A 67 -19.98 -3.37 -10.88
N ILE A 68 -20.83 -3.15 -9.87
CA ILE A 68 -22.24 -3.61 -9.91
C ILE A 68 -23.18 -2.47 -9.51
#